data_AF-A0A3M8FZG2-F1
#
_entry.id   AF-A0A3M8FZG2-F1
#
_cell.length_a   1.000
_cell.length_b   1.000
_cell.length_c   1.000
_cell.angle_alpha   90.00
_cell.angle_beta   90.00
_cell.angle_gamma   90.00
#
_symmetry.space_group_name_H-M   'P 1'
#
loop_
_entity.id
_entity.type
_entity.pdbx_description
1 polymer ?
#
loop_
_entity_poly.entity_id
_entity_poly.type
_entity_poly.pdbx_seq_one_letter_code
_entity_poly.pdbx_strand_id
1 'polypeptide(L)'
;MPLPPEQIARRDIDLALQKSGWVVQNYKAIDFTLGKGIAICEYPTDSGPADYILFVDKIPIGIIETNGGIGKIYQLFGKEIELTIEELNKELVA
;
A
#
# COMPACT_ATOMS: atom_id res chain seq x y z
N MET A 1 -20.78 -2.86 -14.09
CA MET A 1 -20.17 -1.52 -14.23
C MET A 1 -18.67 -1.68 -13.99
N PRO A 2 -17.77 -1.15 -14.82
CA PRO A 2 -16.33 -1.28 -14.58
C PRO A 2 -15.92 -0.53 -13.31
N LEU A 3 -14.92 -1.06 -12.58
CA LEU A 3 -14.37 -0.39 -11.40
C LEU A 3 -13.72 0.94 -11.80
N PRO A 4 -13.83 2.01 -10.98
CA PRO A 4 -13.08 3.24 -11.20
C PRO A 4 -11.57 2.97 -11.26
N PRO A 5 -10.78 3.77 -12.02
CA PRO A 5 -9.33 3.61 -12.11
C PRO A 5 -8.62 3.54 -10.75
N GLU A 6 -9.11 4.30 -9.79
CA GLU A 6 -8.61 4.30 -8.41
C GLU A 6 -8.82 2.96 -7.70
N GLN A 7 -9.99 2.32 -7.88
CA GLN A 7 -10.25 1.01 -7.29
C GLN A 7 -9.46 -0.11 -7.97
N ILE A 8 -9.19 0.02 -9.28
CA ILE A 8 -8.31 -0.92 -10.00
C ILE A 8 -6.89 -0.81 -9.45
N ALA A 9 -6.36 0.41 -9.38
CA ALA A 9 -5.02 0.68 -8.87
C ALA A 9 -4.85 0.20 -7.43
N ARG A 10 -5.86 0.47 -6.57
CA ARG A 10 -5.89 0.02 -5.18
C ARG A 10 -5.83 -1.50 -5.08
N ARG A 11 -6.66 -2.19 -5.86
CA ARG A 11 -6.70 -3.66 -5.87
C ARG A 11 -5.37 -4.25 -6.31
N ASP A 12 -4.72 -3.66 -7.30
CA ASP A 12 -3.48 -4.18 -7.84
C ASP A 12 -2.30 -3.96 -6.86
N ILE A 13 -2.28 -2.83 -6.13
CA ILE A 13 -1.32 -2.59 -5.04
C ILE A 13 -1.57 -3.53 -3.86
N ASP A 14 -2.83 -3.72 -3.45
CA ASP A 14 -3.19 -4.68 -2.40
C ASP A 14 -2.70 -6.09 -2.77
N LEU A 15 -2.90 -6.51 -4.03
CA LEU A 15 -2.42 -7.80 -4.54
C LEU A 15 -0.90 -7.90 -4.53
N ALA A 16 -0.18 -6.83 -4.90
CA ALA A 16 1.28 -6.82 -4.87
C ALA A 16 1.82 -6.94 -3.44
N LEU A 17 1.28 -6.15 -2.51
CA LEU A 17 1.63 -6.21 -1.08
C LEU A 17 1.37 -7.62 -0.51
N GLN A 18 0.19 -8.19 -0.75
CA GLN A 18 -0.16 -9.52 -0.27
C GLN A 18 0.73 -10.62 -0.84
N LYS A 19 1.03 -10.58 -2.16
CA LYS A 19 1.95 -11.54 -2.80
C LYS A 19 3.36 -11.47 -2.19
N SER A 20 3.74 -10.32 -1.66
CA SER A 20 5.02 -10.10 -1.01
C SER A 20 4.98 -10.32 0.51
N GLY A 21 3.91 -10.91 1.04
CA GLY A 21 3.81 -11.31 2.44
C GLY A 21 3.36 -10.22 3.41
N TRP A 22 2.96 -9.05 2.90
CA TRP A 22 2.36 -8.00 3.73
C TRP A 22 0.91 -8.32 4.08
N VAL A 23 0.53 -8.02 5.32
CA VAL A 23 -0.87 -8.00 5.73
C VAL A 23 -1.43 -6.60 5.51
N VAL A 24 -2.33 -6.48 4.54
CA VAL A 24 -3.04 -5.22 4.25
C VAL A 24 -4.26 -5.09 5.18
N GLN A 25 -4.37 -3.97 5.88
CA GLN A 25 -5.44 -3.71 6.87
C GLN A 25 -5.97 -2.29 6.75
N ASN A 26 -7.22 -2.06 7.13
CA ASN A 26 -7.75 -0.70 7.27
C ASN A 26 -7.37 -0.12 8.63
N TYR A 27 -7.13 1.20 8.69
CA TYR A 27 -6.83 1.92 9.93
C TYR A 27 -7.81 1.64 11.07
N LYS A 28 -9.09 1.33 10.77
CA LYS A 28 -10.10 1.03 11.80
C LYS A 28 -10.01 -0.37 12.39
N ALA A 29 -9.20 -1.26 11.82
CA ALA A 29 -9.13 -2.67 12.17
C ALA A 29 -7.66 -3.16 12.27
N ILE A 30 -6.79 -2.34 12.88
CA ILE A 30 -5.37 -2.63 12.97
C ILE A 30 -5.10 -3.76 13.96
N ASP A 31 -4.43 -4.81 13.49
CA ASP A 31 -3.86 -5.88 14.29
C ASP A 31 -2.41 -6.17 13.84
N PHE A 32 -1.47 -5.71 14.65
CA PHE A 32 -0.03 -5.91 14.42
C PHE A 32 0.45 -7.35 14.70
N THR A 33 -0.41 -8.26 15.14
CA THR A 33 -0.03 -9.66 15.39
C THR A 33 -0.15 -10.54 14.16
N LEU A 34 -0.80 -10.05 13.10
CA LEU A 34 -1.10 -10.82 11.88
C LEU A 34 0.12 -11.05 10.97
N GLY A 35 1.23 -10.36 11.19
CA GLY A 35 2.44 -10.53 10.41
C GLY A 35 3.55 -9.56 10.80
N LYS A 36 4.76 -9.81 10.29
CA LYS A 36 5.89 -8.89 10.45
C LYS A 36 5.72 -7.62 9.62
N GLY A 37 5.32 -7.76 8.35
CA GLY A 37 5.01 -6.67 7.45
C GLY A 37 3.51 -6.36 7.46
N ILE A 38 3.13 -5.16 7.91
CA ILE A 38 1.75 -4.68 7.95
C ILE A 38 1.62 -3.40 7.10
N ALA A 39 0.69 -3.40 6.14
CA ALA A 39 0.36 -2.22 5.35
C ALA A 39 -1.02 -1.69 5.79
N ILE A 40 -1.06 -0.51 6.41
CA ILE A 40 -2.28 0.10 6.92
C ILE A 40 -2.77 1.15 5.94
N CYS A 41 -3.96 0.97 5.41
CA CYS A 41 -4.56 1.92 4.48
C CYS A 41 -5.48 2.94 5.16
N GLU A 42 -5.66 4.09 4.50
CA GLU A 42 -6.51 5.20 4.96
C GLU A 42 -6.12 5.73 6.35
N TYR A 43 -4.80 5.77 6.63
CA TYR A 43 -4.30 6.21 7.93
C TYR A 43 -4.42 7.75 8.05
N PRO A 44 -5.08 8.30 9.08
CA PRO A 44 -5.25 9.75 9.22
C PRO A 44 -3.92 10.49 9.41
N THR A 45 -3.69 11.55 8.64
CA THR A 45 -2.57 12.49 8.84
C THR A 45 -3.07 13.94 8.82
N ASP A 46 -2.21 14.90 9.18
CA ASP A 46 -2.55 16.33 9.22
C ASP A 46 -2.89 16.91 7.84
N SER A 47 -2.39 16.29 6.76
CA SER A 47 -2.65 16.69 5.36
C SER A 47 -3.76 15.90 4.67
N GLY A 48 -4.43 14.99 5.38
CA GLY A 48 -5.41 14.05 4.83
C GLY A 48 -5.00 12.59 5.05
N PRO A 49 -5.89 11.62 4.78
CA PRO A 49 -5.54 10.21 4.95
C PRO A 49 -4.44 9.79 3.97
N ALA A 50 -3.40 9.12 4.47
CA ALA A 50 -2.41 8.47 3.63
C ALA A 50 -3.00 7.22 2.96
N ASP A 51 -2.58 6.93 1.73
CA ASP A 51 -3.04 5.74 1.00
C ASP A 51 -2.60 4.47 1.73
N TYR A 52 -1.31 4.39 2.11
CA TYR A 52 -0.77 3.34 2.98
C TYR A 52 0.37 3.82 3.87
N ILE A 53 0.40 3.34 5.11
CA ILE A 53 1.58 3.36 5.98
C ILE A 53 2.09 1.93 6.15
N LEU A 54 3.38 1.73 5.93
CA LEU A 54 4.05 0.44 6.01
C LEU A 54 4.76 0.29 7.36
N PHE A 55 4.54 -0.85 8.01
CA PHE A 55 5.16 -1.22 9.27
C PHE A 55 5.90 -2.54 9.15
N VAL A 56 7.11 -2.61 9.70
CA VAL A 56 7.84 -3.87 9.93
C VAL A 56 8.16 -3.98 11.42
N ASP A 57 7.81 -5.11 12.03
CA ASP A 57 7.97 -5.33 13.47
C ASP A 57 7.39 -4.19 14.33
N LYS A 58 6.22 -3.66 13.89
CA LYS A 58 5.49 -2.54 14.52
C LYS A 58 6.19 -1.18 14.42
N ILE A 59 7.30 -1.10 13.70
CA ILE A 59 8.02 0.14 13.43
C ILE A 59 7.53 0.67 12.07
N PRO A 60 7.06 1.92 11.98
CA PRO A 60 6.73 2.51 10.69
C PRO A 60 8.02 2.71 9.88
N ILE A 61 8.04 2.18 8.66
CA ILE A 61 9.24 2.22 7.80
C ILE A 61 9.05 3.02 6.52
N GLY A 62 7.81 3.36 6.16
CA GLY A 62 7.54 4.10 4.95
C GLY A 62 6.06 4.42 4.77
N ILE A 63 5.79 5.31 3.83
CA ILE A 63 4.45 5.69 3.40
C ILE A 63 4.41 5.52 1.89
N ILE A 64 3.33 4.93 1.38
CA ILE A 64 3.01 4.99 -0.04
C ILE A 64 2.01 6.13 -0.18
N GLU A 65 2.47 7.27 -0.72
CA GLU A 65 1.60 8.40 -1.05
C GLU A 65 1.56 8.60 -2.56
N THR A 66 0.35 8.81 -3.09
CA THR A 66 0.18 9.03 -4.51
C THR A 66 -0.34 10.44 -4.79
N ASN A 67 0.51 11.30 -5.35
CA ASN A 67 0.13 12.66 -5.73
C ASN A 67 -1.04 12.66 -6.74
N GLY A 68 -2.21 13.11 -6.29
CA GLY A 68 -3.42 13.14 -7.11
C GLY A 68 -4.25 11.84 -7.10
N GLY A 69 -3.96 10.92 -6.18
CA GLY A 69 -4.71 9.68 -5.93
C GLY A 69 -4.21 8.48 -6.73
N ILE A 70 -4.40 7.28 -6.15
CA ILE A 70 -3.92 5.99 -6.66
C ILE A 70 -4.36 5.70 -8.11
N GLY A 71 -5.54 6.19 -8.50
CA GLY A 71 -6.07 6.06 -9.86
C GLY A 71 -5.31 6.85 -10.92
N LYS A 72 -4.72 8.01 -10.56
CA LYS A 72 -4.03 8.88 -11.52
C LYS A 72 -2.65 8.36 -11.89
N ILE A 73 -1.94 7.78 -10.93
CA ILE A 73 -0.61 7.19 -11.17
C ILE A 73 -0.70 5.85 -11.89
N TYR A 74 -1.72 5.03 -11.64
CA TYR A 74 -1.92 3.83 -12.44
C TYR A 74 -2.25 4.14 -13.90
N GLN A 75 -3.01 5.21 -14.17
CA GLN A 75 -3.22 5.69 -15.53
C GLN A 75 -1.93 6.16 -16.22
N LEU A 76 -0.96 6.67 -15.46
CA LEU A 76 0.29 7.22 -16.00
C LEU A 76 1.42 6.18 -16.11
N PHE A 77 1.52 5.25 -15.15
CA PHE A 77 2.70 4.37 -14.98
C PHE A 77 2.38 2.87 -15.02
N GLY A 78 1.12 2.46 -14.83
CA GLY A 78 0.69 1.05 -14.96
C GLY A 78 1.60 0.04 -14.26
N LYS A 79 2.21 -0.86 -15.03
CA LYS A 79 3.08 -1.97 -14.56
C LYS A 79 4.38 -1.55 -13.89
N GLU A 80 4.85 -0.31 -14.09
CA GLU A 80 6.09 0.15 -13.45
C GLU A 80 5.95 0.27 -11.92
N ILE A 81 4.73 0.46 -11.42
CA ILE A 81 4.41 0.48 -9.99
C ILE A 81 4.67 -0.89 -9.34
N GLU A 82 4.39 -1.98 -10.06
CA GLU A 82 4.63 -3.34 -9.56
C GLU A 82 6.14 -3.55 -9.31
N LEU A 83 7.00 -3.00 -10.17
CA LEU A 83 8.46 -3.08 -10.04
C LEU A 83 8.98 -2.30 -8.82
N THR A 84 8.44 -1.11 -8.55
CA THR A 84 8.84 -0.32 -7.38
C THR A 84 8.44 -1.01 -6.06
N ILE A 85 7.28 -1.68 -6.03
CA ILE A 85 6.85 -2.48 -4.87
C ILE A 85 7.77 -3.70 -4.71
N GLU A 86 8.10 -4.40 -5.79
CA GLU A 86 9.05 -5.53 -5.74
C GLU A 86 10.45 -5.13 -5.22
N GLU A 87 10.94 -3.94 -5.58
CA GLU A 87 12.23 -3.41 -5.10
C GLU A 87 12.18 -3.08 -3.61
N LEU A 88 11.13 -2.39 -3.13
CA LEU A 88 10.92 -2.13 -1.70
C LEU A 88 10.86 -3.44 -0.88
N ASN A 89 10.24 -4.48 -1.44
CA ASN A 89 10.06 -5.76 -0.76
C ASN A 89 11.37 -6.54 -0.58
N LYS A 90 12.34 -6.42 -1.49
CA LYS A 90 13.67 -7.05 -1.34
C LYS A 90 14.46 -6.44 -0.19
N GLU A 91 14.29 -5.15 0.07
CA GLU A 91 15.06 -4.41 1.06
C GLU A 91 14.45 -4.44 2.47
N LEU A 92 13.13 -4.60 2.58
CA LEU A 92 12.41 -4.31 3.82
C LEU A 92 11.68 -5.50 4.47
N VAL A 93 11.45 -6.60 3.74
CA VAL A 93 10.63 -7.76 4.23
C VAL A 93 11.35 -9.11 4.12
N ALA A 94 12.53 -9.14 3.50
CA ALA A 94 13.35 -10.36 3.35
C ALA A 94 13.94 -10.87 4.68
#